data_AF-A0A4Y2AX03-F1
#
_entry.id   AF-A0A4Y2AX03-F1
#
_cell.length_a   1.000
_cell.length_b   1.000
_cell.length_c   1.000
_cell.angle_alpha   90.00
_cell.angle_beta   90.00
_cell.angle_gamma   90.00
#
_symmetry.space_group_name_H-M   'P 1'
#
loop_
_entity.id
_entity.type
_entity.pdbx_description
1 polymer ?
#
loop_
_entity_poly.entity_id
_entity_poly.type
_entity_poly.pdbx_seq_one_letter_code
_entity_poly.pdbx_strand_id
1 'polypeptide(L)'
;MFFTFELSPFPLSLFNEEGMRKGTKSSLFSAFTPTKIDAVQGKNNFVVVDGGHLLHKVVWQQIMNFEDIAKSYLTYLQTHYGSNAAVVFDGYPSDVNGNSAKSAERI
;
A
#
# COMPACT_ATOMS: atom_id res chain seq x y z
N MET A 1 -25.96 21.94 16.07
CA MET A 1 -25.85 21.97 14.60
C MET A 1 -24.59 22.74 14.25
N PHE A 2 -23.46 22.06 14.08
CA PHE A 2 -22.17 22.74 13.86
C PHE A 2 -21.27 21.92 12.93
N PHE A 3 -21.38 22.19 11.62
CA PHE A 3 -20.27 22.05 10.69
C PHE A 3 -20.03 23.46 10.13
N THR A 4 -19.13 24.21 10.77
CA THR A 4 -18.78 25.60 10.43
C THR A 4 -17.54 25.73 9.55
N PHE A 5 -16.95 24.61 9.10
CA PHE A 5 -15.79 24.64 8.22
C PHE A 5 -16.00 23.72 7.01
N GLU A 6 -16.53 24.36 5.97
CA GLU A 6 -16.08 24.25 4.58
C GLU A 6 -15.91 22.84 3.98
N LEU A 7 -17.01 22.32 3.44
CA LEU A 7 -16.95 21.36 2.32
C LEU A 7 -16.62 22.16 1.05
N SER A 8 -15.38 22.58 0.87
CA SER A 8 -14.97 23.19 -0.40
C SER A 8 -15.16 22.14 -1.51
N PRO A 9 -15.85 22.46 -2.62
CA PRO A 9 -16.06 21.51 -3.72
C PRO A 9 -14.76 21.13 -4.44
N PHE A 10 -13.65 21.80 -4.12
CA PHE A 10 -12.31 21.55 -4.64
C PHE A 10 -11.31 21.42 -3.49
N PRO A 11 -10.32 20.52 -3.58
CA PRO A 11 -9.31 20.36 -2.55
C PRO A 11 -8.49 21.65 -2.38
N LEU A 12 -8.21 21.97 -1.12
CA LEU A 12 -7.31 23.06 -0.73
C LEU A 12 -5.96 22.93 -1.46
N SER A 13 -5.47 24.04 -2.05
CA SER A 13 -4.17 24.12 -2.75
C SER A 13 -3.05 23.37 -2.02
N LEU A 14 -2.24 22.61 -2.76
CA LEU A 14 -1.09 21.90 -2.20
C LEU A 14 -0.02 22.87 -1.65
N PHE A 15 -0.06 24.13 -2.05
CA PHE A 15 0.92 25.17 -1.68
C PHE A 15 0.27 26.33 -0.90
N ASN A 16 1.02 26.88 0.06
CA ASN A 16 0.79 28.16 0.71
C ASN A 16 1.95 29.13 0.43
N GLU A 17 1.90 30.34 0.99
CA GLU A 17 2.94 31.38 0.81
C GLU A 17 4.33 30.95 1.30
N GLU A 18 4.39 29.95 2.19
CA GLU A 18 5.64 29.40 2.75
C GLU A 18 6.12 28.12 2.02
N GLY A 19 5.41 27.65 0.98
CA GLY A 19 5.76 26.47 0.20
C GLY A 19 4.70 25.37 0.23
N MET A 20 5.11 24.10 0.14
CA MET A 20 4.15 22.97 0.11
C MET A 20 3.51 22.79 1.50
N ARG A 21 2.18 22.75 1.55
CA ARG A 21 1.43 22.53 2.80
C ARG A 21 1.87 21.22 3.42
N LYS A 22 2.53 21.29 4.57
CA LYS A 22 2.96 20.11 5.32
C LYS A 22 1.72 19.37 5.81
N GLY A 23 1.54 18.13 5.37
CA GLY A 23 0.41 17.32 5.79
C GLY A 23 0.44 17.08 7.30
N THR A 24 -0.56 17.58 8.01
CA THR A 24 -0.74 17.42 9.47
C THR A 24 -1.27 16.02 9.82
N LYS A 25 -0.85 15.01 9.04
CA LYS A 25 -1.38 13.64 9.06
C LYS A 25 -1.10 12.95 10.39
N SER A 26 0.01 13.29 11.05
CA SER A 26 0.35 12.82 12.40
C SER A 26 -0.59 13.37 13.47
N SER A 27 -1.10 14.59 13.34
CA SER A 27 -2.04 15.17 14.32
C SER A 27 -3.44 14.58 14.19
N LEU A 28 -3.79 14.03 13.01
CA LEU A 28 -5.02 13.26 12.86
C LEU A 28 -4.94 11.92 13.61
N PHE A 29 -3.74 11.35 13.82
CA PHE A 29 -3.56 10.11 14.56
C PHE A 29 -4.13 10.20 15.99
N SER A 30 -3.93 11.32 16.68
CA SER A 30 -4.47 11.56 18.03
C SER A 30 -5.99 11.72 18.08
N ALA A 31 -6.65 12.00 16.95
CA ALA A 31 -8.09 12.13 16.86
C ALA A 31 -8.80 10.78 16.65
N PHE A 32 -8.06 9.73 16.27
CA PHE A 32 -8.62 8.38 16.17
C PHE A 32 -8.64 7.74 17.56
N THR A 33 -9.81 7.26 17.98
CA THR A 33 -9.90 6.36 19.12
C THR A 33 -9.27 5.03 18.72
N PRO A 34 -8.24 4.53 19.44
CA PRO A 34 -7.66 3.23 19.15
C PRO A 34 -8.73 2.15 19.35
N THR A 35 -9.21 1.58 18.26
CA THR A 35 -10.08 0.40 18.35
C THR A 35 -9.22 -0.74 18.86
N LYS A 36 -9.59 -1.31 20.02
CA LYS A 36 -9.07 -2.62 20.42
C LYS A 36 -9.56 -3.60 19.37
N ILE A 37 -8.67 -3.97 18.46
CA ILE A 37 -8.89 -5.14 17.64
C ILE A 37 -8.73 -6.29 18.63
N ASP A 38 -9.82 -6.64 19.33
CA ASP A 38 -10.00 -7.99 19.85
C ASP A 38 -10.18 -8.87 18.62
N ALA A 39 -9.07 -9.04 17.88
CA ALA A 39 -8.94 -10.14 16.98
C ALA A 39 -9.01 -11.34 17.92
N VAL A 40 -10.21 -11.88 18.07
CA VAL A 40 -10.34 -13.32 18.09
C VAL A 40 -9.68 -13.72 16.79
N GLN A 41 -8.37 -13.96 16.90
CA GLN A 41 -7.50 -14.39 15.84
C GLN A 41 -8.06 -15.75 15.51
N GLY A 42 -9.04 -15.77 14.60
CA GLY A 42 -9.53 -16.98 13.99
C GLY A 42 -8.28 -17.73 13.60
N LYS A 43 -8.18 -19.00 14.00
CA LYS A 43 -6.97 -19.85 14.00
C LYS A 43 -6.16 -19.89 12.70
N ASN A 44 -6.58 -19.17 11.66
CA ASN A 44 -5.97 -19.06 10.35
C ASN A 44 -5.55 -17.61 10.13
N ASN A 45 -4.37 -17.23 10.62
CA ASN A 45 -3.73 -15.97 10.24
C ASN A 45 -3.47 -15.99 8.73
N PHE A 46 -4.21 -15.17 7.98
CA PHE A 46 -4.03 -15.01 6.55
C PHE A 46 -3.15 -13.78 6.29
N VAL A 47 -2.01 -13.98 5.65
CA VAL A 47 -1.06 -12.90 5.36
C VAL A 47 -1.32 -12.38 3.95
N VAL A 48 -1.52 -11.07 3.83
CA VAL A 48 -1.56 -10.41 2.52
C VAL A 48 -0.23 -9.70 2.30
N VAL A 49 0.46 -10.06 1.22
CA VAL A 49 1.77 -9.51 0.84
C VAL A 49 1.59 -8.61 -0.38
N ASP A 50 2.12 -7.39 -0.31
CA ASP A 50 2.19 -6.50 -1.46
C ASP A 50 3.17 -7.05 -2.52
N GLY A 51 2.73 -7.08 -3.77
CA GLY A 51 3.51 -7.63 -4.89
C GLY A 51 4.74 -6.79 -5.21
N GLY A 52 4.65 -5.45 -5.11
CA GLY A 52 5.80 -4.56 -5.28
C GLY A 52 6.87 -4.82 -4.23
N HIS A 53 6.48 -4.95 -2.96
CA HIS A 53 7.38 -5.35 -1.88
C HIS A 53 8.07 -6.68 -2.16
N LEU A 54 7.32 -7.70 -2.60
CA LEU A 54 7.86 -9.03 -2.84
C LEU A 54 8.97 -9.02 -3.90
N LEU A 55 8.80 -8.26 -4.98
CA LEU A 55 9.78 -8.17 -6.08
C LEU A 55 11.15 -7.66 -5.61
N HIS A 56 11.21 -6.83 -4.58
CA HIS A 56 12.47 -6.31 -4.04
C HIS A 56 13.17 -7.26 -3.06
N LYS A 57 12.52 -8.36 -2.67
CA LYS A 57 13.05 -9.28 -1.64
C LYS A 57 13.86 -10.43 -2.20
N VAL A 58 13.61 -10.83 -3.45
CA VAL A 58 14.27 -11.98 -4.05
C VAL A 58 15.30 -11.50 -5.06
N VAL A 59 16.56 -11.85 -4.82
CA VAL A 59 17.67 -11.52 -5.70
C VAL A 59 17.77 -12.57 -6.80
N TRP A 60 17.64 -12.15 -8.06
CA TRP A 60 17.75 -13.03 -9.22
C TRP A 60 19.21 -13.25 -9.61
N GLN A 61 19.56 -14.48 -9.99
CA GLN A 61 20.85 -14.75 -10.61
C GLN A 61 20.78 -14.66 -12.13
N GLN A 62 21.92 -14.37 -12.77
CA GLN A 62 21.99 -14.12 -14.22
C GLN A 62 21.57 -15.30 -15.11
N ILE A 63 21.61 -16.53 -14.58
CA ILE A 63 21.30 -17.76 -15.34
C ILE A 63 20.10 -18.47 -14.69
N MET A 64 19.03 -17.73 -14.42
CA MET A 64 17.77 -18.31 -13.94
C MET A 64 16.72 -18.26 -15.04
N ASN A 65 16.01 -19.37 -15.24
CA ASN A 65 14.82 -19.37 -16.07
C ASN A 65 13.60 -18.86 -15.25
N PHE A 66 12.47 -18.64 -15.93
CA PHE A 66 11.26 -18.14 -15.29
C PHE A 66 10.77 -19.06 -14.15
N GLU A 67 10.90 -20.38 -14.32
CA GLU A 67 10.46 -21.34 -13.30
C GLU A 67 11.32 -21.24 -12.03
N ASP A 68 12.64 -21.10 -12.18
CA ASP A 68 13.57 -20.91 -11.07
C ASP A 68 13.26 -19.61 -10.30
N ILE A 69 12.96 -18.54 -11.05
CA ILE A 69 12.54 -17.27 -10.47
C ILE A 69 11.21 -17.44 -9.71
N ALA A 70 10.20 -18.05 -10.30
CA ALA A 70 8.91 -18.27 -9.65
C ALA A 70 9.05 -19.13 -8.38
N LYS A 71 9.87 -20.18 -8.43
CA LYS A 71 10.19 -21.03 -7.27
C LYS A 71 10.87 -20.23 -6.16
N SER A 72 11.82 -19.35 -6.50
CA SER A 72 12.51 -18.53 -5.51
C SER A 72 11.56 -17.60 -4.73
N TYR A 73 10.57 -17.02 -5.41
CA TYR A 73 9.50 -16.26 -4.76
C TYR A 73 8.59 -17.12 -3.88
N LEU A 74 8.21 -18.30 -4.36
CA LEU A 74 7.39 -19.24 -3.59
C LEU A 74 8.12 -19.68 -2.31
N THR A 75 9.41 -20.03 -2.40
CA THR A 75 10.25 -20.40 -1.26
C THR A 75 10.36 -19.24 -0.26
N TYR A 76 10.54 -18.01 -0.73
CA TYR A 76 10.56 -16.84 0.14
C TYR A 76 9.24 -16.68 0.89
N LEU A 77 8.10 -16.76 0.19
CA LEU A 77 6.77 -16.62 0.81
C LEU A 77 6.51 -17.71 1.86
N GLN A 78 6.83 -18.97 1.53
CA GLN A 78 6.66 -20.10 2.45
C GLN A 78 7.54 -19.97 3.69
N THR A 79 8.78 -19.52 3.52
CA THR A 79 9.75 -19.39 4.62
C THR A 79 9.41 -18.24 5.57
N HIS A 80 8.92 -17.12 5.04
CA HIS A 80 8.67 -15.90 5.82
C HIS A 80 7.23 -15.76 6.32
N TYR A 81 6.24 -16.30 5.59
CA TYR A 81 4.82 -16.10 5.88
C TYR A 81 4.03 -17.41 6.01
N GLY A 82 4.65 -18.56 5.75
CA GLY A 82 4.01 -19.87 5.81
C GLY A 82 3.13 -20.16 4.59
N SER A 83 2.27 -21.17 4.72
CA SER A 83 1.41 -21.65 3.64
C SER A 83 0.15 -20.81 3.42
N ASN A 84 -0.16 -19.87 4.32
CA ASN A 84 -1.40 -19.11 4.31
C ASN A 84 -1.15 -17.64 3.96
N ALA A 85 -0.64 -17.42 2.75
CA ALA A 85 -0.32 -16.10 2.22
C ALA A 85 -0.92 -15.89 0.82
N ALA A 86 -1.44 -14.69 0.57
CA ALA A 86 -1.78 -14.21 -0.77
C ALA A 86 -0.90 -13.02 -1.14
N VAL A 87 -0.52 -12.95 -2.42
CA VAL A 87 0.24 -11.84 -2.98
C VAL A 87 -0.68 -11.03 -3.87
N VAL A 88 -0.71 -9.72 -3.66
CA VAL A 88 -1.52 -8.79 -4.46
C VAL A 88 -0.60 -7.95 -5.32
N PHE A 89 -0.66 -8.14 -6.63
CA PHE A 89 -0.01 -7.24 -7.58
C PHE A 89 -1.00 -6.13 -7.96
N ASP A 90 -0.80 -4.97 -7.36
CA ASP A 90 -1.39 -3.71 -7.76
C ASP A 90 -0.75 -3.27 -9.09
N GLY A 91 -1.45 -3.55 -10.18
CA GLY A 91 -1.10 -3.08 -11.52
C GLY A 91 -1.92 -1.84 -11.88
N TYR A 92 -1.28 -0.90 -12.56
CA TYR A 92 -1.99 0.20 -13.21
C TYR A 92 -2.85 -0.34 -14.36
N PRO A 93 -4.13 0.06 -14.48
CA PRO A 93 -4.82 -0.10 -15.74
C PRO A 93 -4.07 0.73 -16.79
N SER A 94 -3.67 0.11 -17.90
CA SER A 94 -3.05 0.82 -19.03
C SER A 94 -4.02 1.80 -19.71
N ASP A 95 -5.31 1.66 -19.41
CA ASP A 95 -6.47 2.23 -20.09
C ASP A 95 -7.21 3.29 -19.27
N VAL A 96 -6.74 3.65 -18.06
CA VAL A 96 -7.29 4.82 -17.35
C VAL A 96 -6.77 6.12 -17.95
N ASN A 97 -7.48 6.56 -18.98
CA ASN A 97 -7.40 7.90 -19.52
C ASN A 97 -7.87 8.91 -18.45
N GLY A 98 -6.92 9.42 -17.65
CA GLY A 98 -7.11 10.56 -16.76
C GLY A 98 -7.52 10.24 -15.32
N ASN A 99 -6.76 10.83 -14.38
CA ASN A 99 -7.10 11.06 -12.97
C ASN A 99 -7.15 9.83 -12.03
N SER A 100 -6.10 9.01 -12.03
CA SER A 100 -5.78 8.21 -10.83
C SER A 100 -4.66 8.88 -10.02
N ALA A 101 -4.79 8.93 -8.69
CA ALA A 101 -3.77 9.51 -7.82
C ALA A 101 -2.39 8.81 -7.94
N LYS A 102 -2.37 7.55 -8.41
CA LYS A 102 -1.16 6.76 -8.58
C LYS A 102 -0.41 7.05 -9.89
N SER A 103 -1.08 7.60 -10.91
CA SER A 103 -0.41 7.94 -12.18
C SER A 103 0.70 8.99 -12.02
N ALA A 104 0.70 9.75 -10.91
CA ALA A 104 1.74 10.72 -10.55
C ALA A 104 3.01 10.08 -9.96
N GLU A 105 2.98 8.82 -9.55
CA GLU A 105 4.16 8.09 -8.99
C GLU A 105 5.07 7.53 -10.11
N ARG A 106 4.71 7.77 -11.38
CA ARG A 106 5.47 7.36 -12.57
C ARG A 106 6.55 8.37 -12.99
N ILE A 107 6.74 9.45 -12.24
CA ILE A 107 7.72 10.52 -12.53
C ILE A 107 9.08 10.18 -11.96
#